data_AF-A0AAN9SEG6-F1
#
_entry.id   AF-A0AAN9SEG6-F1
#
_cell.length_a   1.000
_cell.length_b   1.000
_cell.length_c   1.000
_cell.angle_alpha   90.00
_cell.angle_beta   90.00
_cell.angle_gamma   90.00
#
_symmetry.space_group_name_H-M   'P 1'
#
loop_
_entity.id
_entity.type
_entity.pdbx_description
1 polymer ?
#
loop_
_entity_poly.entity_id
_entity_poly.type
_entity_poly.pdbx_seq_one_letter_code
_entity_poly.pdbx_strand_id
1 'polypeptide(L)'
;MGGGGGDHSHGHGHGDFRNKVWSMTGGPYCRPKHWKRNTAIAMFGVVLVCIPIAMISAKLEQRPHHPVRPIPSQIWCKNFGTKDYNNPE
;
A
#
# COMPACT_ATOMS: atom_id res chain seq x y z
N MET A 1 7.36 38.55 2.14
CA MET A 1 7.88 39.69 2.93
C MET A 1 8.22 39.18 4.33
N GLY A 2 9.49 39.40 4.76
CA GLY A 2 10.04 39.30 6.13
C GLY A 2 10.04 37.92 6.81
N GLY A 3 11.06 37.41 7.51
CA GLY A 3 12.39 37.81 8.01
C GLY A 3 12.93 36.56 8.77
N GLY A 4 14.16 36.37 9.21
CA GLY A 4 15.40 37.13 9.37
C GLY A 4 16.34 36.31 10.28
N GLY A 5 17.67 36.50 10.17
CA GLY A 5 18.72 35.97 11.08
C GLY A 5 19.14 34.52 10.81
N GLY A 6 20.35 34.17 10.37
CA GLY A 6 21.65 34.79 10.56
C GLY A 6 22.29 34.19 11.81
N ASP A 7 23.09 33.13 11.66
CA ASP A 7 24.22 32.83 12.54
C ASP A 7 25.17 31.83 11.88
N HIS A 8 26.45 32.17 12.00
CA HIS A 8 27.58 31.63 11.27
C HIS A 8 28.08 30.35 11.92
N SER A 9 28.27 29.27 11.14
CA SER A 9 29.13 28.16 11.55
C SER A 9 30.07 27.78 10.41
N HIS A 10 31.34 27.72 10.77
CA HIS A 10 32.53 27.63 9.93
C HIS A 10 32.55 26.40 8.99
N GLY A 11 32.85 26.63 7.72
CA GLY A 11 33.22 25.56 6.79
C GLY A 11 33.09 25.97 5.32
N HIS A 12 34.19 26.35 4.70
CA HIS A 12 34.30 26.70 3.29
C HIS A 12 33.81 25.57 2.35
N GLY A 13 33.02 25.94 1.33
CA GLY A 13 33.11 25.34 0.00
C GLY A 13 32.02 24.32 -0.38
N HIS A 14 31.30 24.67 -1.45
CA HIS A 14 30.35 23.85 -2.22
C HIS A 14 28.93 23.76 -1.63
N GLY A 15 28.01 24.60 -2.14
CA GLY A 15 26.60 24.61 -1.74
C GLY A 15 26.00 23.21 -1.67
N ASP A 16 25.20 22.97 -0.62
CA ASP A 16 24.71 21.66 -0.18
C ASP A 16 24.29 20.77 -1.36
N PHE A 17 25.20 19.87 -1.76
CA PHE A 17 25.06 18.99 -2.93
C PHE A 17 23.91 18.00 -2.78
N ARG A 18 23.40 17.82 -1.55
CA ARG A 18 22.25 16.98 -1.25
C ARG A 18 20.98 17.43 -1.98
N ASN A 19 20.88 18.73 -2.31
CA ASN A 19 19.77 19.26 -3.11
C ASN A 19 19.97 19.07 -4.63
N LYS A 20 21.19 18.72 -5.06
CA LYS A 20 21.54 18.54 -6.48
C LYS A 20 21.50 17.07 -6.92
N VAL A 21 21.58 16.14 -5.97
CA VAL A 21 21.56 14.70 -6.24
C VAL A 21 20.16 14.14 -6.03
N TRP A 22 19.61 13.50 -7.07
CA TRP A 22 18.33 12.80 -7.00
C TRP A 22 18.55 11.29 -6.77
N SER A 23 17.74 10.70 -5.90
CA SER A 23 17.71 9.25 -5.63
C SER A 23 16.27 8.77 -5.64
N MET A 24 16.04 7.55 -6.11
CA MET A 24 14.70 6.95 -6.19
C MET A 24 13.99 6.87 -4.84
N THR A 25 14.72 6.62 -3.75
CA THR A 25 14.18 6.51 -2.39
C THR A 25 14.15 7.86 -1.65
N GLY A 26 14.69 8.92 -2.26
CA GLY A 26 14.97 10.20 -1.61
C GLY A 26 16.39 10.31 -1.06
N GLY A 27 16.71 11.49 -0.52
CA GLY A 27 17.99 11.81 0.14
C GLY A 27 17.90 11.86 1.67
N PRO A 28 19.01 12.20 2.36
CA PRO A 28 19.03 12.38 3.81
C PRO A 28 17.97 13.39 4.27
N TYR A 29 17.27 13.09 5.36
CA TYR A 29 16.22 13.95 5.95
C TYR A 29 15.07 14.34 5.00
N CYS A 30 14.65 13.43 4.12
CA CYS A 30 13.48 13.65 3.27
C CYS A 30 12.20 13.95 4.06
N ARG A 31 11.74 15.20 4.00
CA ARG A 31 10.43 15.65 4.51
C ARG A 31 9.71 16.54 3.48
N PRO A 32 9.20 15.96 2.39
CA PRO A 32 8.52 16.74 1.36
C PRO A 32 7.23 17.33 1.93
N LYS A 33 6.96 18.60 1.59
CA LYS A 33 5.79 19.37 2.07
C LYS A 33 4.46 18.63 1.86
N HIS A 34 4.35 17.83 0.80
CA HIS A 34 3.11 17.14 0.40
C HIS A 34 3.13 15.62 0.64
N TRP A 35 3.94 15.12 1.58
CA TRP A 35 4.07 13.67 1.82
C TRP A 35 2.72 12.95 1.98
N LYS A 36 1.79 13.54 2.74
CA LYS A 36 0.44 12.97 2.97
C LYS A 36 -0.33 12.76 1.66
N ARG A 37 -0.33 13.77 0.78
CA ARG A 37 -1.04 13.70 -0.51
C ARG A 37 -0.42 12.65 -1.42
N ASN A 38 0.91 12.59 -1.48
CA ASN A 38 1.61 11.63 -2.33
C ASN A 38 1.36 10.19 -1.84
N THR A 39 1.38 9.95 -0.53
CA THR A 39 1.04 8.64 0.06
C THR A 39 -0.43 8.27 -0.22
N ALA A 40 -1.35 9.22 -0.12
CA ALA A 40 -2.76 8.97 -0.43
C ALA A 40 -2.96 8.54 -1.90
N ILE A 41 -2.28 9.20 -2.84
CA ILE A 41 -2.33 8.82 -4.27
C ILE A 41 -1.74 7.42 -4.49
N ALA A 42 -0.61 7.10 -3.85
CA ALA A 42 -0.01 5.77 -3.95
C ALA A 42 -0.95 4.68 -3.42
N MET A 43 -1.52 4.89 -2.23
CA MET A 43 -2.48 3.96 -1.62
C MET A 43 -3.74 3.81 -2.48
N PHE A 44 -4.24 4.89 -3.06
CA PHE A 44 -5.37 4.84 -3.98
C PHE A 44 -5.08 3.98 -5.21
N GLY A 45 -3.90 4.14 -5.82
CA GLY A 45 -3.45 3.29 -6.92
C GLY A 45 -3.35 1.80 -6.53
N VAL A 46 -2.80 1.51 -5.35
CA VAL A 46 -2.72 0.13 -4.83
C VAL A 46 -4.12 -0.48 -4.68
N VAL A 47 -5.04 0.24 -4.04
CA VAL A 47 -6.42 -0.25 -3.82
C VAL A 47 -7.15 -0.46 -5.15
N LEU A 48 -7.02 0.47 -6.10
CA LEU A 48 -7.62 0.34 -7.43
C LEU A 48 -7.16 -0.92 -8.18
N VAL A 49 -5.90 -1.32 -8.01
CA VAL A 49 -5.34 -2.50 -8.67
C VAL A 49 -5.68 -3.78 -7.89
N CYS A 50 -5.61 -3.75 -6.56
CA CYS A 50 -5.82 -4.93 -5.73
C CYS A 50 -7.28 -5.43 -5.74
N ILE A 51 -8.27 -4.53 -5.80
CA ILE A 51 -9.69 -4.93 -5.81
C ILE A 51 -10.04 -5.83 -7.00
N PRO A 52 -9.81 -5.45 -8.28
CA PRO A 52 -10.14 -6.32 -9.41
C PRO A 52 -9.34 -7.62 -9.39
N ILE A 53 -8.07 -7.57 -8.97
CA ILE A 53 -7.25 -8.78 -8.79
C ILE A 53 -7.89 -9.73 -7.78
N ALA A 54 -8.33 -9.22 -6.63
CA ALA A 54 -9.00 -10.03 -5.61
C ALA A 54 -10.33 -10.61 -6.13
N MET A 55 -11.11 -9.84 -6.88
CA MET A 55 -12.36 -10.32 -7.49
C MET A 55 -12.11 -11.43 -8.52
N ILE A 56 -11.07 -11.31 -9.34
CA ILE A 56 -10.67 -12.35 -10.29
C ILE A 56 -10.15 -13.58 -9.55
N SER A 57 -9.28 -13.38 -8.56
CA SER A 57 -8.74 -14.44 -7.71
C SER A 57 -9.85 -15.27 -7.06
N ALA A 58 -10.86 -14.61 -6.47
CA ALA A 58 -12.00 -15.29 -5.85
C ALA A 58 -12.89 -16.04 -6.85
N LYS A 59 -12.99 -15.58 -8.11
CA LYS A 59 -13.72 -16.30 -9.17
C LYS A 59 -12.98 -17.55 -9.65
N LEU A 60 -11.65 -17.52 -9.68
CA LEU A 60 -10.81 -18.62 -10.13
C LEU A 60 -10.52 -19.64 -9.03
N GLU A 61 -10.81 -19.31 -7.78
CA GLU A 61 -10.53 -20.17 -6.63
C GLU A 61 -11.43 -21.42 -6.66
N GLN A 62 -10.85 -22.54 -7.10
CA GLN A 62 -11.49 -23.86 -7.08
C GLN A 62 -10.94 -24.72 -5.94
N ARG A 63 -11.84 -25.37 -5.21
CA ARG A 63 -11.51 -26.36 -4.17
C ARG A 63 -12.23 -27.68 -4.45
N PRO A 64 -11.50 -28.74 -4.87
CA PRO A 64 -12.10 -30.05 -5.14
C PRO A 64 -12.65 -30.74 -3.88
N HIS A 65 -12.07 -30.47 -2.71
CA HIS A 65 -12.47 -31.07 -1.43
C HIS A 65 -13.16 -30.03 -0.53
N HIS A 66 -14.26 -30.43 0.09
CA HIS A 66 -14.99 -29.58 1.02
C HIS A 66 -14.26 -29.48 2.37
N PRO A 67 -14.17 -28.30 3.01
CA PRO A 67 -13.49 -28.17 4.29
C PRO A 67 -14.23 -28.94 5.38
N VAL A 68 -13.49 -29.73 6.17
CA VAL A 68 -14.01 -30.44 7.38
C VAL A 68 -14.37 -29.45 8.51
N ARG A 69 -13.89 -28.21 8.42
CA ARG A 69 -14.08 -27.12 9.39
C ARG A 69 -14.37 -25.81 8.67
N PRO A 70 -15.03 -24.83 9.32
CA PRO A 70 -15.21 -23.51 8.74
C PRO A 70 -13.86 -22.83 8.53
N ILE A 71 -13.61 -22.34 7.32
CA ILE A 71 -12.36 -21.66 6.93
C ILE A 71 -12.73 -20.32 6.29
N PRO A 72 -12.09 -19.20 6.65
CA PRO A 72 -12.45 -17.86 6.19
C PRO A 72 -12.47 -17.69 4.66
N SER A 73 -11.66 -18.46 3.91
CA SER A 73 -11.67 -18.43 2.45
C SER A 73 -12.97 -18.99 1.83
N GLN A 74 -13.82 -19.67 2.62
CA GLN A 74 -15.15 -20.10 2.18
C GLN A 74 -16.10 -18.93 1.91
N ILE A 75 -15.86 -17.73 2.46
CA ILE A 75 -16.69 -16.53 2.24
C ILE A 75 -16.55 -16.02 0.79
N TRP A 76 -15.40 -16.29 0.17
CA TRP A 76 -15.00 -15.73 -1.12
C TRP A 76 -15.04 -16.78 -2.25
N CYS A 77 -14.83 -18.05 -1.89
CA CYS A 77 -14.94 -19.19 -2.79
C CYS A 77 -16.37 -19.43 -3.28
N LYS A 78 -16.58 -19.29 -4.60
CA LYS A 78 -17.87 -19.62 -5.25
C LYS A 78 -18.09 -21.12 -5.45
N ASN A 79 -17.03 -21.94 -5.36
CA ASN A 79 -17.06 -23.38 -5.61
C ASN A 79 -17.93 -24.20 -4.65
N PHE A 80 -18.41 -23.61 -3.55
CA PHE A 80 -19.13 -24.36 -2.52
C PHE A 80 -20.67 -24.25 -2.56
N GLY A 81 -21.25 -23.49 -3.51
CA GLY A 81 -22.71 -23.33 -3.60
C GLY A 81 -23.35 -22.71 -2.34
N THR A 82 -24.68 -22.54 -2.34
CA THR A 82 -25.47 -22.23 -1.14
C THR A 82 -25.39 -23.41 -0.19
N LYS A 83 -24.64 -23.25 0.90
CA LYS A 83 -24.38 -24.31 1.86
C LYS A 83 -25.53 -24.43 2.86
N ASP A 84 -26.43 -25.37 2.60
CA ASP A 84 -27.37 -25.86 3.61
C ASP A 84 -26.61 -26.82 4.55
N TYR A 85 -25.93 -26.27 5.56
CA TYR A 85 -25.26 -27.05 6.60
C TYR A 85 -26.21 -27.51 7.73
N ASN A 86 -27.51 -27.26 7.59
CA ASN A 86 -28.51 -27.47 8.63
C ASN A 86 -29.41 -28.71 8.38
N ASN A 87 -28.91 -29.76 7.71
CA ASN A 87 -29.65 -31.02 7.65
C ASN A 87 -28.88 -32.12 8.41
N PRO A 88 -29.24 -32.39 9.68
CA PRO A 88 -28.82 -33.63 10.32
C PRO A 88 -29.67 -34.78 9.73
N GLU A 89 -29.03 -35.71 9.00
CA GLU A 89 -29.52 -37.09 8.94
C GLU A 89 -29.25 -37.78 10.28
#